data_AF-A0A7G1IDN4-F1
#
_entry.id   AF-A0A7G1IDN4-F1
#
_cell.length_a   1.000
_cell.length_b   1.000
_cell.length_c   1.000
_cell.angle_alpha   90.00
_cell.angle_beta   90.00
_cell.angle_gamma   90.00
#
_symmetry.space_group_name_H-M   'P 1'
#
loop_
_entity.id
_entity.type
_entity.pdbx_description
1 polymer ?
#
loop_
_entity_poly.entity_id
_entity_poly.type
_entity_poly.pdbx_seq_one_letter_code
_entity_poly.pdbx_strand_id
1 'polypeptide(L)'
;MTAVLFWPQSSVDADVGLDPSWEAAVALARIHHLAWGPEIVFTYGPLAFLQNTAYYSTQQAVLATLYQIGVIAALFLGVAAAMRRRYPATTSLVGAFVTTGITAILLGSMYPEVVVLAAFAWSAPLLMHDDLKRSTAFITCVVVASVGGFELLVKFNTGLVIATIALAASILRDWRALGRHCVTVIAFAVSIPMWWLLAGQQLGNLPVWLRYSGQIVSGYIEGQAVPIPATRSARFC
;
A
#
# COMPACT_ATOMS: atom_id res chain seq x y z
N MET A 1 0.62 17.03 -30.47
CA MET A 1 1.07 17.17 -29.07
C MET A 1 0.94 15.81 -28.36
N THR A 2 1.64 14.79 -28.84
CA THR A 2 1.47 13.38 -28.39
C THR A 2 2.78 12.71 -27.96
N ALA A 3 3.84 13.49 -27.72
CA ALA A 3 5.20 12.96 -27.51
C ALA A 3 5.80 13.36 -26.14
N VAL A 4 5.05 13.27 -25.05
CA VAL A 4 5.58 13.45 -23.67
C VAL A 4 5.20 12.28 -22.74
N LEU A 5 4.48 11.26 -23.22
CA LEU A 5 4.02 10.14 -22.38
C LEU A 5 4.97 8.94 -22.30
N PHE A 6 6.18 9.03 -22.85
CA PHE A 6 7.23 8.05 -22.58
C PHE A 6 8.10 8.56 -21.45
N TRP A 7 7.54 8.48 -20.23
CA TRP A 7 8.32 8.47 -19.01
C TRP A 7 9.40 7.38 -19.16
N PRO A 8 10.67 7.61 -18.75
CA PRO A 8 11.69 6.57 -18.84
C PRO A 8 11.20 5.37 -18.06
N GLN A 9 10.88 4.28 -18.76
CA GLN A 9 10.58 3.02 -18.10
C GLN A 9 11.84 2.68 -17.28
N SER A 10 11.66 2.48 -15.98
CA SER A 10 12.66 1.73 -15.21
C SER A 10 12.96 0.44 -15.97
N SER A 11 14.22 0.01 -15.97
CA SER A 11 14.60 -1.24 -16.63
C SER A 11 13.65 -2.35 -16.21
N VAL A 12 13.07 -3.02 -17.20
CA VAL A 12 12.19 -4.17 -16.95
C VAL A 12 13.01 -5.38 -16.46
N ASP A 13 14.31 -5.36 -16.73
CA ASP A 13 15.28 -6.33 -16.25
C ASP A 13 15.45 -6.23 -14.73
N ALA A 14 15.60 -7.39 -14.08
CA ALA A 14 15.96 -7.47 -12.67
C ALA A 14 17.36 -6.88 -12.47
N ASP A 15 17.44 -5.85 -11.65
CA ASP A 15 18.71 -5.21 -11.30
C ASP A 15 19.48 -6.04 -10.25
N VAL A 16 20.76 -5.76 -10.06
CA VAL A 16 21.64 -6.47 -9.12
C VAL A 16 21.97 -5.60 -7.92
N GLY A 17 21.84 -6.15 -6.71
CA GLY A 17 22.15 -5.45 -5.47
C GLY A 17 21.26 -5.89 -4.31
N LEU A 18 21.44 -5.25 -3.15
CA LEU A 18 20.62 -5.54 -1.97
C LEU A 18 19.15 -5.16 -2.18
N ASP A 19 18.89 -3.96 -2.72
CA ASP A 19 17.51 -3.49 -2.92
C ASP A 19 16.75 -4.32 -3.97
N PRO A 20 17.32 -4.68 -5.13
CA PRO A 20 16.64 -5.61 -6.07
C PRO A 20 16.47 -7.03 -5.52
N SER A 21 17.36 -7.50 -4.63
CA SER A 21 17.36 -8.90 -4.17
C SER A 21 16.13 -9.28 -3.33
N TRP A 22 15.63 -8.38 -2.47
CA TRP A 22 14.43 -8.66 -1.69
C TRP A 22 13.18 -8.63 -2.58
N GLU A 23 13.16 -7.75 -3.58
CA GLU A 23 12.07 -7.68 -4.55
C GLU A 23 11.99 -8.97 -5.38
N ALA A 24 13.15 -9.51 -5.78
CA ALA A 24 13.25 -10.81 -6.43
C ALA A 24 12.75 -11.95 -5.53
N ALA A 25 13.14 -11.95 -4.25
CA ALA A 25 12.70 -12.97 -3.29
C ALA A 25 11.17 -12.99 -3.14
N VAL A 26 10.55 -11.81 -3.05
CA VAL A 26 9.08 -11.67 -2.99
C VAL A 26 8.40 -12.16 -4.27
N ALA A 27 8.93 -11.79 -5.44
CA ALA A 27 8.38 -12.23 -6.73
C ALA A 27 8.49 -13.75 -6.91
N LEU A 28 9.67 -14.31 -6.64
CA LEU A 28 9.95 -15.75 -6.74
C LEU A 28 9.18 -16.56 -5.71
N ALA A 29 8.91 -16.02 -4.51
CA ALA A 29 8.10 -16.70 -3.50
C ALA A 29 6.71 -17.05 -4.02
N ARG A 30 6.11 -16.20 -4.86
CA ARG A 30 4.83 -16.50 -5.50
C ARG A 30 4.96 -17.59 -6.57
N ILE A 31 5.98 -17.49 -7.41
CA ILE A 31 6.22 -18.43 -8.52
C ILE A 31 6.49 -19.85 -7.97
N HIS A 32 7.19 -19.96 -6.85
CA HIS A 32 7.49 -21.22 -6.19
C HIS A 32 6.46 -21.63 -5.12
N HIS A 33 5.35 -20.90 -5.01
CA HIS A 33 4.27 -21.19 -4.05
C HIS A 33 4.74 -21.31 -2.59
N LEU A 34 5.70 -20.49 -2.18
CA LEU A 34 6.21 -20.50 -0.82
C LEU A 34 5.14 -20.10 0.20
N ALA A 35 5.16 -20.75 1.35
CA ALA A 35 4.33 -20.50 2.50
C ALA A 35 4.86 -19.31 3.31
N TRP A 36 4.12 -18.20 3.26
CA TRP A 36 4.41 -17.01 4.06
C TRP A 36 4.18 -17.30 5.55
N GLY A 37 5.18 -17.01 6.37
CA GLY A 37 5.26 -17.39 7.78
C GLY A 37 6.31 -18.49 8.02
N PRO A 38 6.06 -19.75 7.62
CA PRO A 38 7.02 -20.85 7.85
C PRO A 38 8.25 -20.82 6.95
N GLU A 39 8.10 -20.49 5.67
CA GLU A 39 9.20 -20.57 4.68
C GLU A 39 9.78 -19.20 4.34
N ILE A 40 8.95 -18.16 4.34
CA ILE A 40 9.38 -16.79 4.09
C ILE A 40 8.69 -15.81 5.04
N VAL A 41 9.48 -14.92 5.63
CA VAL A 41 8.98 -13.82 6.47
C VAL A 41 9.71 -12.55 6.08
N PHE A 42 8.94 -11.49 5.87
CA PHE A 42 9.47 -10.16 5.66
C PHE A 42 8.49 -9.10 6.18
N THR A 43 8.86 -7.82 6.12
CA THR A 43 7.93 -6.70 6.39
C THR A 43 6.90 -6.50 5.27
N TYR A 44 7.13 -7.17 4.15
CA TYR A 44 6.22 -7.31 3.03
C TYR A 44 5.47 -8.64 3.13
N GLY A 45 4.33 -8.76 2.44
CA GLY A 45 3.51 -9.95 2.46
C GLY A 45 3.35 -10.62 1.09
N PRO A 46 2.44 -11.60 0.97
CA PRO A 46 2.26 -12.38 -0.25
C PRO A 46 1.78 -11.57 -1.47
N LEU A 47 1.27 -10.36 -1.29
CA LEU A 47 0.83 -9.48 -2.38
C LEU A 47 1.87 -8.42 -2.76
N ALA A 48 3.02 -8.41 -2.08
CA ALA A 48 4.07 -7.42 -2.28
C ALA A 48 4.71 -7.45 -3.67
N PHE A 49 4.59 -8.55 -4.42
CA PHE A 49 5.07 -8.62 -5.81
C PHE A 49 4.36 -7.60 -6.72
N LEU A 50 3.19 -7.09 -6.34
CA LEU A 50 2.41 -6.12 -7.12
C LEU A 50 3.09 -4.76 -7.26
N GLN A 51 3.93 -4.38 -6.30
CA GLN A 51 4.63 -3.10 -6.34
C GLN A 51 5.87 -3.14 -7.25
N ASN A 52 6.34 -4.34 -7.62
CA ASN A 52 7.56 -4.50 -8.38
C ASN A 52 7.30 -4.36 -9.89
N THR A 53 8.12 -3.56 -10.58
CA THR A 53 8.08 -3.37 -12.03
C THR A 53 8.97 -4.34 -12.81
N ALA A 54 9.90 -5.03 -12.15
CA ALA A 54 10.78 -6.01 -12.80
C ALA A 54 10.01 -7.25 -13.26
N TYR A 55 10.40 -7.76 -14.42
CA TYR A 55 9.71 -8.87 -15.07
C TYR A 55 10.27 -10.22 -14.62
N TYR A 56 9.47 -10.97 -13.87
CA TYR A 56 9.76 -12.38 -13.53
C TYR A 56 8.76 -13.36 -14.18
N SER A 57 7.53 -12.92 -14.46
CA SER A 57 6.54 -13.67 -15.22
C SER A 57 5.49 -12.73 -15.83
N THR A 58 4.85 -13.17 -16.92
CA THR A 58 3.78 -12.39 -17.56
C THR A 58 2.60 -12.12 -16.63
N GLN A 59 2.20 -13.13 -15.84
CA GLN A 59 1.09 -12.99 -14.89
C GLN A 59 1.40 -11.96 -13.80
N GLN A 60 2.63 -11.98 -13.27
CA GLN A 60 3.07 -10.97 -12.32
C GLN A 60 3.01 -9.57 -12.92
N ALA A 61 3.60 -9.37 -14.11
CA ALA A 61 3.67 -8.08 -14.76
C ALA A 61 2.27 -7.48 -14.98
N VAL A 62 1.32 -8.28 -15.49
CA VAL A 62 -0.06 -7.83 -15.70
C VAL A 62 -0.72 -7.39 -14.39
N LEU A 63 -0.60 -8.21 -13.34
CA LEU A 63 -1.21 -7.89 -12.04
C LEU A 63 -0.57 -6.66 -11.38
N ALA A 64 0.77 -6.54 -11.47
CA ALA A 64 1.50 -5.38 -10.99
C ALA A 64 1.08 -4.10 -11.73
N THR A 65 0.97 -4.14 -13.07
CA THR A 65 0.49 -3.00 -13.86
C THR A 65 -0.94 -2.61 -13.49
N LEU A 66 -1.86 -3.57 -13.34
CA LEU A 66 -3.24 -3.29 -12.94
C LEU A 66 -3.31 -2.65 -11.54
N TYR A 67 -2.52 -3.16 -10.60
CA TYR A 67 -2.40 -2.57 -9.27
C TYR A 67 -1.89 -1.13 -9.35
N GLN A 68 -0.76 -0.89 -10.03
CA GLN A 68 -0.13 0.44 -10.13
C GLN A 68 -1.04 1.47 -10.80
N ILE A 69 -1.71 1.11 -11.90
CA ILE A 69 -2.72 1.97 -12.54
C ILE A 69 -3.85 2.27 -11.57
N GLY A 70 -4.32 1.26 -10.84
CA GLY A 70 -5.35 1.40 -9.80
C GLY A 70 -4.94 2.39 -8.71
N VAL A 71 -3.71 2.31 -8.20
CA VAL A 71 -3.17 3.21 -7.18
C VAL A 71 -3.13 4.66 -7.67
N ILE A 72 -2.59 4.91 -8.87
CA ILE A 72 -2.49 6.25 -9.45
C ILE A 72 -3.88 6.82 -9.73
N ALA A 73 -4.80 6.01 -10.27
CA ALA A 73 -6.18 6.41 -10.49
C ALA A 73 -6.90 6.73 -9.17
N ALA A 74 -6.68 5.93 -8.12
CA ALA A 74 -7.26 6.15 -6.80
C ALA A 74 -6.78 7.46 -6.18
N LEU A 75 -5.48 7.78 -6.29
CA LEU A 75 -4.95 9.07 -5.84
C LEU A 75 -5.56 10.23 -6.64
N PHE A 76 -5.52 10.16 -7.97
CA PHE A 76 -6.07 11.19 -8.84
C PHE A 76 -7.54 11.49 -8.54
N LEU A 77 -8.36 10.43 -8.45
CA LEU A 77 -9.79 10.55 -8.16
C LEU A 77 -10.04 11.05 -6.74
N GLY A 78 -9.24 10.62 -5.76
CA GLY A 78 -9.34 11.09 -4.38
C GLY A 78 -9.07 12.59 -4.27
N VAL A 79 -7.98 13.06 -4.89
CA VAL A 79 -7.64 14.50 -4.91
C VAL A 79 -8.67 15.29 -5.69
N ALA A 80 -9.10 14.81 -6.87
CA ALA A 80 -10.14 15.47 -7.65
C ALA A 80 -11.45 15.59 -6.88
N ALA A 81 -11.88 14.54 -6.19
CA ALA A 81 -13.09 14.53 -5.37
C ALA A 81 -12.99 15.51 -4.19
N ALA A 82 -11.82 15.57 -3.53
CA ALA A 82 -11.57 16.52 -2.46
C ALA A 82 -11.58 17.98 -2.96
N MET A 83 -10.92 18.26 -4.07
CA MET A 83 -10.89 19.61 -4.66
C MET A 83 -12.23 20.04 -5.23
N ARG A 84 -13.04 19.11 -5.76
CA ARG A 84 -14.34 19.39 -6.39
C ARG A 84 -15.34 20.02 -5.42
N ARG A 85 -15.14 19.83 -4.12
CA ARG A 85 -15.95 20.45 -3.07
C ARG A 85 -15.76 21.96 -2.94
N ARG A 86 -14.62 22.50 -3.37
CA ARG A 86 -14.26 23.92 -3.25
C ARG A 86 -14.07 24.62 -4.59
N TYR A 87 -13.74 23.88 -5.64
CA TYR A 87 -13.36 24.41 -6.94
C TYR A 87 -14.24 23.88 -8.09
N PRO A 88 -14.34 24.62 -9.21
CA PRO A 88 -15.02 24.13 -10.40
C PRO A 88 -14.32 22.90 -10.98
N ALA A 89 -15.06 22.09 -11.75
CA ALA A 89 -14.60 20.78 -12.22
C ALA A 89 -13.25 20.84 -12.94
N THR A 90 -13.05 21.82 -13.83
CA THR A 90 -11.82 21.98 -14.58
C THR A 90 -10.61 22.24 -13.67
N THR A 91 -10.75 23.15 -12.70
CA THR A 91 -9.68 23.45 -11.74
C THR A 91 -9.37 22.25 -10.84
N SER A 92 -10.38 21.48 -10.44
CA SER A 92 -10.16 20.26 -9.66
C SER A 92 -9.43 19.19 -10.46
N LEU A 93 -9.77 19.00 -11.74
CA LEU A 93 -9.08 18.04 -12.61
C LEU A 93 -7.64 18.45 -12.89
N VAL A 94 -7.40 19.74 -13.19
CA VAL A 94 -6.04 20.26 -13.39
C VAL A 94 -5.22 20.13 -12.10
N GLY A 95 -5.80 20.50 -10.96
CA GLY A 95 -5.15 20.37 -9.66
C GLY A 95 -4.82 18.91 -9.31
N ALA A 96 -5.76 17.98 -9.54
CA ALA A 96 -5.56 16.55 -9.35
C ALA A 96 -4.48 16.00 -10.28
N PHE A 97 -4.43 16.44 -11.54
CA PHE A 97 -3.41 16.02 -12.49
C PHE A 97 -2.02 16.50 -12.06
N VAL A 98 -1.89 17.78 -11.69
CA VAL A 98 -0.62 18.37 -11.25
C VAL A 98 -0.14 17.71 -9.96
N THR A 99 -1.00 17.58 -8.95
CA THR A 99 -0.64 16.97 -7.67
C THR A 99 -0.25 15.51 -7.84
N THR A 100 -1.05 14.71 -8.56
CA THR A 100 -0.74 13.29 -8.81
C THR A 100 0.55 13.15 -9.62
N GLY A 101 0.77 14.01 -10.62
CA GLY A 101 2.00 14.03 -11.41
C GLY A 101 3.24 14.36 -10.57
N ILE A 102 3.16 15.38 -9.71
CA ILE A 102 4.23 15.73 -8.76
C ILE A 102 4.48 14.56 -7.80
N THR A 103 3.43 13.96 -7.24
CA THR A 103 3.54 12.80 -6.36
C THR A 103 4.23 11.63 -7.06
N ALA A 104 3.86 11.31 -8.30
CA ALA A 104 4.49 10.26 -9.08
C ALA A 104 5.98 10.55 -9.36
N ILE A 105 6.35 11.81 -9.62
CA ILE A 105 7.75 12.22 -9.80
C ILE A 105 8.54 12.06 -8.50
N LEU A 106 7.99 12.50 -7.37
CA LEU A 106 8.70 12.54 -6.08
C LEU A 106 8.83 11.16 -5.41
N LEU A 107 7.79 10.33 -5.51
CA LEU A 107 7.75 9.01 -4.87
C LEU A 107 8.20 7.88 -5.80
N GLY A 108 8.26 8.10 -7.11
CA GLY A 108 8.68 7.08 -8.07
C GLY A 108 7.91 5.77 -7.89
N SER A 109 8.64 4.67 -7.66
CA SER A 109 8.09 3.31 -7.51
C SER A 109 7.56 3.00 -6.09
N MET A 110 7.45 3.99 -5.20
CA MET A 110 6.91 3.82 -3.84
C MET A 110 5.38 3.74 -3.83
N TYR A 111 4.83 2.76 -4.55
CA TYR A 111 3.37 2.61 -4.71
C TYR A 111 2.61 2.44 -3.40
N PRO A 112 3.05 1.66 -2.39
CA PRO A 112 2.35 1.57 -1.11
C PRO A 112 2.16 2.94 -0.43
N GLU A 113 3.18 3.80 -0.48
CA GLU A 113 3.11 5.17 0.05
C GLU A 113 2.10 6.03 -0.72
N VAL A 114 1.99 5.84 -2.04
CA VAL A 114 0.96 6.50 -2.86
C VAL A 114 -0.44 6.04 -2.46
N VAL A 115 -0.64 4.76 -2.09
CA VAL A 115 -1.93 4.27 -1.57
C VAL A 115 -2.30 4.93 -0.25
N VAL A 116 -1.34 5.18 0.64
CA VAL A 116 -1.57 5.96 1.88
C VAL A 116 -2.09 7.35 1.55
N LEU A 117 -1.47 8.03 0.59
CA LEU A 117 -1.91 9.36 0.15
C LEU A 117 -3.30 9.32 -0.48
N ALA A 118 -3.62 8.29 -1.25
CA ALA A 118 -4.96 8.09 -1.79
C ALA A 118 -5.98 7.88 -0.66
N ALA A 119 -5.70 7.00 0.31
CA ALA A 119 -6.54 6.76 1.47
C ALA A 119 -6.80 8.05 2.27
N PHE A 120 -5.77 8.87 2.44
CA PHE A 120 -5.90 10.19 3.05
C PHE A 120 -6.78 11.13 2.21
N ALA A 121 -6.55 11.23 0.90
CA ALA A 121 -7.32 12.08 -0.01
C ALA A 121 -8.81 11.70 -0.05
N TRP A 122 -9.14 10.41 -0.02
CA TRP A 122 -10.51 9.92 0.07
C TRP A 122 -11.16 10.17 1.44
N SER A 123 -10.37 10.21 2.51
CA SER A 123 -10.85 10.44 3.88
C SER A 123 -10.98 11.92 4.23
N ALA A 124 -10.22 12.81 3.58
CA ALA A 124 -10.20 14.25 3.89
C ALA A 124 -11.58 14.92 3.77
N PRO A 125 -12.43 14.65 2.76
CA PRO A 125 -13.76 15.25 2.67
C PRO A 125 -14.67 14.92 3.84
N LEU A 126 -14.48 13.78 4.52
CA LEU A 126 -15.29 13.38 5.67
C LEU A 126 -15.08 14.33 6.86
N LEU A 127 -13.89 14.91 6.96
CA LEU A 127 -13.47 15.80 8.04
C LEU A 127 -13.74 17.27 7.71
N MET A 128 -13.62 17.64 6.43
CA MET A 128 -13.70 19.04 6.00
C MET A 128 -15.13 19.50 5.66
N HIS A 129 -16.07 18.57 5.50
CA HIS A 129 -17.39 18.86 4.94
C HIS A 129 -18.53 18.20 5.74
N ASP A 130 -19.30 19.00 6.46
CA ASP A 130 -20.41 18.52 7.29
C ASP A 130 -21.63 18.07 6.47
N ASP A 131 -21.79 18.57 5.25
CA ASP A 131 -22.87 18.22 4.32
C ASP A 131 -22.77 16.78 3.76
N LEU A 132 -21.66 16.08 4.00
CA LEU A 132 -21.47 14.72 3.52
C LEU A 132 -22.47 13.75 4.19
N LYS A 133 -23.23 13.03 3.36
CA LYS A 133 -24.19 12.02 3.81
C LYS A 133 -23.49 11.01 4.73
N ARG A 134 -24.11 10.70 5.87
CA ARG A 134 -23.59 9.75 6.86
C ARG A 134 -23.31 8.37 6.27
N SER A 135 -24.14 7.92 5.33
CA SER A 135 -23.94 6.66 4.60
C SER A 135 -22.69 6.68 3.72
N THR A 136 -22.46 7.77 2.98
CA THR A 136 -21.25 7.94 2.17
C THR A 136 -19.99 7.92 3.04
N ALA A 137 -19.97 8.69 4.13
CA ALA A 137 -18.84 8.69 5.06
C ALA A 137 -18.57 7.30 5.64
N PHE A 138 -19.63 6.58 6.03
CA PHE A 138 -19.51 5.21 6.52
C PHE A 138 -18.95 4.25 5.47
N ILE A 139 -19.48 4.26 4.25
CA ILE A 139 -19.01 3.42 3.14
C ILE A 139 -17.54 3.72 2.83
N THR A 140 -17.15 5.00 2.78
CA THR A 140 -15.76 5.39 2.56
C THR A 140 -14.84 4.82 3.64
N CYS A 141 -15.16 4.97 4.93
CA CYS A 141 -14.35 4.37 6.01
C CYS A 141 -14.22 2.85 5.86
N VAL A 142 -15.31 2.15 5.52
CA VAL A 142 -15.30 0.69 5.32
C VAL A 142 -14.43 0.30 4.13
N VAL A 143 -14.56 0.99 2.99
CA VAL A 143 -13.75 0.72 1.80
C VAL A 143 -12.27 0.98 2.07
N VAL A 144 -11.93 2.13 2.68
CA VAL A 144 -10.53 2.47 3.02
C VAL A 144 -9.95 1.45 4.01
N ALA A 145 -10.72 1.02 5.03
CA ALA A 145 -10.28 -0.02 5.95
C ALA A 145 -10.06 -1.37 5.25
N SER A 146 -10.94 -1.77 4.35
CA SER A 146 -10.78 -2.99 3.54
C SER A 146 -9.51 -2.94 2.68
N VAL A 147 -9.24 -1.79 2.05
CA VAL A 147 -7.99 -1.54 1.31
C VAL A 147 -6.78 -1.62 2.25
N GLY A 148 -6.88 -1.13 3.48
CA GLY A 148 -5.82 -1.29 4.48
C GLY A 148 -5.44 -2.74 4.75
N GLY A 149 -6.40 -3.67 4.79
CA GLY A 149 -6.08 -5.09 4.99
C GLY A 149 -5.47 -5.76 3.75
N PHE A 150 -5.83 -5.31 2.54
CA PHE A 150 -5.13 -5.69 1.31
C PHE A 150 -3.68 -5.18 1.34
N GLU A 151 -3.50 -3.89 1.62
CA GLU A 151 -2.19 -3.24 1.68
C GLU A 151 -1.31 -3.79 2.80
N LEU A 152 -1.88 -4.31 3.89
CA LEU A 152 -1.11 -4.99 4.93
C LEU A 152 -0.36 -6.19 4.36
N LEU A 153 -0.96 -6.90 3.40
CA LEU A 153 -0.35 -8.03 2.69
C LEU A 153 0.58 -7.60 1.54
N VAL A 154 0.54 -6.34 1.15
CA VAL A 154 1.57 -5.73 0.28
C VAL A 154 2.74 -5.32 1.19
N LYS A 155 2.51 -4.37 2.09
CA LYS A 155 3.50 -3.83 3.04
C LYS A 155 2.86 -3.64 4.41
N PHE A 156 3.40 -4.33 5.42
CA PHE A 156 2.79 -4.46 6.74
C PHE A 156 2.47 -3.11 7.41
N ASN A 157 3.42 -2.17 7.39
CA ASN A 157 3.24 -0.85 7.99
C ASN A 157 2.20 0.01 7.23
N THR A 158 2.19 -0.05 5.90
CA THR A 158 1.24 0.70 5.05
C THR A 158 -0.20 0.32 5.35
N GLY A 159 -0.49 -0.99 5.45
CA GLY A 159 -1.83 -1.45 5.79
C GLY A 159 -2.33 -0.96 7.15
N LEU A 160 -1.45 -0.94 8.15
CA LEU A 160 -1.76 -0.39 9.48
C LEU A 160 -2.03 1.12 9.43
N VAL A 161 -1.25 1.88 8.67
CA VAL A 161 -1.46 3.33 8.50
C VAL A 161 -2.80 3.62 7.81
N ILE A 162 -3.18 2.84 6.80
CA ILE A 162 -4.46 3.03 6.11
C ILE A 162 -5.63 2.69 7.05
N ALA A 163 -5.50 1.62 7.85
CA ALA A 163 -6.49 1.26 8.86
C ALA A 163 -6.67 2.36 9.92
N THR A 164 -5.58 2.99 10.37
CA THR A 164 -5.65 4.10 11.32
C THR A 164 -6.28 5.34 10.71
N ILE A 165 -6.00 5.67 9.44
CA ILE A 165 -6.67 6.75 8.72
C ILE A 165 -8.19 6.50 8.67
N ALA A 166 -8.62 5.30 8.28
CA ALA A 166 -10.03 4.96 8.18
C ALA A 166 -10.75 5.03 9.54
N LEU A 167 -10.12 4.50 10.59
CA LEU A 167 -10.65 4.50 11.95
C LEU A 167 -10.70 5.93 12.53
N ALA A 168 -9.63 6.71 12.36
CA ALA A 168 -9.58 8.10 12.80
C ALA A 168 -10.64 8.93 12.10
N ALA A 169 -10.81 8.81 10.78
CA ALA A 169 -11.88 9.48 10.04
C ALA A 169 -13.27 9.06 10.54
N SER A 170 -13.46 7.77 10.88
CA SER A 170 -14.72 7.25 11.43
C SER A 170 -15.03 7.88 12.80
N ILE A 171 -14.06 7.90 13.73
CA ILE A 171 -14.19 8.44 15.09
C ILE A 171 -14.37 9.95 15.08
N LEU A 172 -13.51 10.68 14.37
CA LEU A 172 -13.55 12.14 14.31
C LEU A 172 -14.86 12.65 13.70
N ARG A 173 -15.48 11.87 12.80
CA ARG A 173 -16.78 12.22 12.23
C ARG A 173 -17.93 12.04 13.23
N ASP A 174 -17.90 10.99 14.04
CA ASP A 174 -19.00 10.66 14.96
C ASP A 174 -18.54 9.68 16.05
N TRP A 175 -17.86 10.18 17.08
CA TRP A 175 -17.23 9.36 18.13
C TRP A 175 -18.21 8.52 18.96
N ARG A 176 -19.50 8.88 18.95
CA ARG A 176 -20.55 8.15 19.67
C ARG A 176 -21.04 6.93 18.91
N ALA A 177 -20.76 6.83 17.61
CA ALA A 177 -21.23 5.74 16.77
C ALA A 177 -20.32 4.51 16.83
N LEU A 178 -20.15 3.94 18.03
CA LEU A 178 -19.29 2.79 18.31
C LEU A 178 -19.50 1.64 17.31
N GLY A 179 -20.75 1.34 16.95
CA GLY A 179 -21.07 0.30 15.96
C GLY A 179 -20.42 0.54 14.59
N ARG A 180 -20.32 1.79 14.13
CA ARG A 180 -19.66 2.12 12.86
C ARG A 180 -18.16 1.91 12.94
N HIS A 181 -17.52 2.28 14.05
CA HIS A 181 -16.09 2.05 14.27
C HIS A 181 -15.78 0.56 14.33
N CYS A 182 -16.62 -0.23 15.03
CA CYS A 182 -16.51 -1.68 15.04
C CYS A 182 -16.59 -2.26 13.63
N VAL A 183 -17.54 -1.81 12.80
CA VAL A 183 -17.63 -2.27 11.40
C VAL A 183 -16.39 -1.86 10.58
N THR A 184 -15.83 -0.66 10.79
CA THR A 184 -14.57 -0.25 10.15
C THR A 184 -13.41 -1.20 10.53
N VAL A 185 -13.28 -1.55 11.81
CA VAL A 185 -12.25 -2.48 12.29
C VAL A 185 -12.49 -3.90 11.76
N ILE A 186 -13.74 -4.37 11.76
CA ILE A 186 -14.11 -5.68 11.21
C ILE A 186 -13.82 -5.73 9.71
N ALA A 187 -14.09 -4.67 8.96
CA ALA A 187 -13.81 -4.62 7.53
C ALA A 187 -12.32 -4.81 7.22
N PHE A 188 -11.45 -4.13 7.97
CA PHE A 188 -10.00 -4.35 7.92
C PHE A 188 -9.62 -5.77 8.32
N ALA A 189 -10.13 -6.27 9.45
CA ALA A 189 -9.78 -7.58 9.97
C ALA A 189 -10.25 -8.74 9.06
N VAL A 190 -11.39 -8.58 8.37
CA VAL A 190 -11.96 -9.57 7.45
C VAL A 190 -11.29 -9.52 6.08
N SER A 191 -10.84 -8.34 5.61
CA SER A 191 -10.18 -8.26 4.31
C SER A 191 -8.81 -8.96 4.31
N ILE A 192 -8.08 -8.99 5.44
CA ILE A 192 -6.80 -9.69 5.57
C ILE A 192 -6.91 -11.19 5.22
N PRO A 193 -7.70 -12.03 5.93
CA PRO A 193 -7.81 -13.45 5.61
C PRO A 193 -8.45 -13.70 4.24
N MET A 194 -9.34 -12.82 3.78
CA MET A 194 -9.90 -12.90 2.42
C MET A 194 -8.79 -12.82 1.36
N TRP A 195 -7.96 -11.78 1.42
CA TRP A 195 -6.86 -11.58 0.47
C TRP A 195 -5.72 -12.58 0.66
N TRP A 196 -5.48 -13.05 1.90
CA TRP A 196 -4.53 -14.11 2.21
C TRP A 196 -4.88 -15.42 1.49
N LEU A 197 -6.16 -15.83 1.55
CA LEU A 197 -6.65 -17.01 0.85
C LEU A 197 -6.61 -16.82 -0.67
N LEU A 198 -6.96 -15.62 -1.18
CA LEU A 198 -6.84 -15.29 -2.60
C LEU A 198 -5.38 -15.30 -3.11
N ALA A 199 -4.42 -15.05 -2.22
CA ALA A 199 -3.00 -15.20 -2.51
C ALA A 199 -2.52 -16.67 -2.49
N GLY A 200 -3.43 -17.64 -2.26
CA GLY A 200 -3.14 -19.07 -2.23
C GLY A 200 -2.48 -19.54 -0.93
N GLN A 201 -2.51 -18.74 0.13
CA GLN A 201 -1.84 -19.05 1.39
C GLN A 201 -2.76 -19.82 2.35
N GLN A 202 -2.17 -20.72 3.13
CA GLN A 202 -2.91 -21.48 4.14
C GLN A 202 -3.27 -20.59 5.34
N LEU A 203 -4.52 -20.63 5.79
CA LEU A 203 -5.00 -19.75 6.87
C LEU A 203 -4.25 -19.96 8.19
N GLY A 204 -3.77 -21.19 8.46
CA GLY A 204 -2.99 -21.50 9.66
C GLY A 204 -1.64 -20.79 9.74
N ASN A 205 -1.11 -20.30 8.61
CA ASN A 205 0.18 -19.62 8.57
C ASN A 205 0.08 -18.11 8.84
N LEU A 206 -1.13 -17.53 8.73
CA LEU A 206 -1.35 -16.09 8.89
C LEU A 206 -0.91 -15.57 10.28
N PRO A 207 -1.25 -16.21 11.42
CA PRO A 207 -0.80 -15.74 12.73
C PRO A 207 0.73 -15.77 12.89
N VAL A 208 1.38 -16.77 12.30
CA VAL A 208 2.85 -16.91 12.31
C VAL A 208 3.49 -15.76 11.53
N TRP A 209 2.99 -15.48 10.33
CA TRP A 209 3.45 -14.36 9.52
C TRP A 209 3.24 -13.01 10.23
N LEU A 210 2.03 -12.74 10.75
CA LEU A 210 1.74 -11.50 11.48
C LEU A 210 2.67 -11.30 12.68
N ARG A 211 2.94 -12.36 13.45
CA ARG A 211 3.84 -12.31 14.61
C ARG A 211 5.27 -11.97 14.18
N TYR A 212 5.80 -12.67 13.19
CA TYR A 212 7.19 -12.47 12.78
C TYR A 212 7.40 -11.16 12.02
N SER A 213 6.48 -10.77 11.13
CA SER A 213 6.52 -9.44 10.49
C SER A 213 6.46 -8.32 11.53
N GLY A 214 5.62 -8.46 12.56
CA GLY A 214 5.58 -7.53 13.69
C GLY A 214 6.90 -7.44 14.45
N GLN A 215 7.54 -8.58 14.73
CA GLN A 215 8.86 -8.63 15.39
C GLN A 215 9.96 -7.95 14.55
N ILE A 216 9.96 -8.17 13.23
CA ILE A 216 10.91 -7.52 12.32
C ILE A 216 10.71 -6.00 12.36
N VAL A 217 9.47 -5.52 12.23
CA VAL A 217 9.17 -4.08 12.26
C VAL A 217 9.58 -3.46 13.60
N SER A 218 9.32 -4.12 14.73
CA SER A 218 9.70 -3.59 16.05
C SER A 218 11.20 -3.55 16.28
N GLY A 219 11.97 -4.52 15.76
CA GLY A 219 13.43 -4.59 15.93
C GLY A 219 14.22 -3.84 14.85
N TYR A 220 13.55 -3.32 13.82
CA TYR A 220 14.21 -2.76 12.63
C TYR A 220 15.12 -1.57 12.97
N ILE A 221 14.63 -0.63 13.78
CA ILE A 221 15.38 0.57 14.16
C ILE A 221 16.63 0.20 14.97
N GLU A 222 16.50 -0.74 15.91
CA GLU A 222 17.62 -1.19 16.74
C GLU A 222 18.67 -1.94 15.91
N GLY A 223 18.24 -2.77 14.95
CA GLY A 223 19.13 -3.51 14.06
C GLY A 223 19.91 -2.63 13.08
N GLN A 224 19.29 -1.55 12.58
CA GLN A 224 19.96 -0.59 11.67
C GLN A 224 20.84 0.43 12.40
N ALA A 225 20.64 0.63 13.70
CA ALA A 225 21.44 1.55 14.50
C ALA A 225 22.85 1.00 14.83
N VAL A 226 23.11 -0.30 14.64
CA VAL A 226 24.42 -0.91 14.91
C VAL A 226 25.37 -0.66 13.72
N PRO A 227 26.44 0.15 13.87
CA PRO A 227 27.41 0.36 12.81
C PRO A 227 28.14 -0.95 12.48
N ILE A 228 28.34 -1.24 11.20
CA ILE A 228 29.17 -2.39 10.79
C ILE A 228 30.61 -2.13 11.29
N PRO A 229 31.20 -3.02 12.10
CA PRO A 229 32.57 -2.84 12.55
C PRO A 229 33.53 -2.78 11.36
N ALA A 230 34.31 -1.71 11.26
CA ALA A 230 35.23 -1.41 10.15
C ALA A 230 36.32 -2.48 9.92
N THR A 231 36.43 -3.48 10.79
CA THR A 231 37.44 -4.55 10.73
C THR A 231 37.04 -5.73 9.83
N ARG A 232 35.79 -5.82 9.34
CA ARG A 232 35.34 -6.90 8.43
C ARG A 232 35.37 -6.56 6.94
N SER A 233 35.48 -5.28 6.57
CA SER A 233 35.47 -4.83 5.16
C SER A 233 36.76 -5.17 4.39
N ALA A 234 37.84 -5.55 5.07
CA ALA A 234 39.13 -5.86 4.44
C ALA A 234 39.31 -7.34 4.01
N ARG A 235 38.30 -8.21 4.18
CA ARG A 235 38.39 -9.64 3.80
C ARG A 235 37.58 -10.05 2.56
N PHE A 236 36.94 -9.10 1.88
CA PHE A 236 36.10 -9.36 0.71
C PHE A 236 36.47 -8.47 -0.49
N CYS A 237 37.77 -8.27 -0.72
CA CYS A 237 38.34 -7.85 -2.01
C CYS A 237 39.38 -8.87 -2.43
#